data_AF-A0A5D2UMD0-F1
#
_entry.id   AF-A0A5D2UMD0-F1
#
_cell.length_a   1.000
_cell.length_b   1.000
_cell.length_c   1.000
_cell.angle_alpha   90.00
_cell.angle_beta   90.00
_cell.angle_gamma   90.00
#
_symmetry.space_group_name_H-M   'P 1'
#
loop_
_entity.id
_entity.type
_entity.pdbx_description
1 polymer ?
#
loop_
_entity_poly.entity_id
_entity_poly.type
_entity_poly.pdbx_seq_one_letter_code
_entity_poly.pdbx_strand_id
1 'polypeptide(L)'
;MAVIEYLSTNETEIKINEEIIKKSGGWKFASLLLVNQGLATLAFFGGLGLLSFASWLFLINPADCGDGTKMCRHSSSVGVGTFYLSIYLIAFGYEGHQPTIGTFGADQFDDSNPKAADSKAAFFCYFYFALNVGSLFSSTILVYYEDSGKWTLGFLVSLGCAIIALLLYLLGTSRYKYIKPCGNPLTRVTQVFVAAYRKWNVAPATADALYEVEGPESAIKGSRKIPHSDDFKFLDKAATITQYDLCGRKDPWRLCTVTQVEEVKCVLKMLPIWLCTIIYSVIFTQMVSLFVEQGDVMTSKLGDFHLPAASMSAFDICSVLSCTGIYRQILVPLARRLSGSPKGLTELQRMGIGLVMGMMAMIAAGVTEIQRLKLVRPSEKKSRLSIFWQVPQYILLGASEVFMYVGQLEFFNGQAPDGIKSFGSSLCMASISLGNYVSSLLVSMVMGTTARDDSPGWIPADLNQGHMDRFFFLIAALTALDFIIYVFCAKWYKCINLYTNGNHKEIQLEEQQN
;
A
#
# COMPACT_ATOMS: atom_id res chain seq x y z
N MET A 1 -46.57 -36.84 15.93
CA MET A 1 -45.85 -35.92 16.84
C MET A 1 -44.47 -35.54 16.30
N ALA A 2 -43.61 -36.48 15.88
CA ALA A 2 -42.27 -36.17 15.34
C ALA A 2 -42.21 -35.26 14.09
N VAL A 3 -43.22 -35.30 13.21
CA VAL A 3 -43.25 -34.45 11.99
C VAL A 3 -43.60 -32.99 12.31
N ILE A 4 -44.40 -32.74 13.35
CA ILE A 4 -44.78 -31.38 13.76
C ILE A 4 -43.61 -30.71 14.49
N GLU A 5 -42.82 -31.48 15.24
CA GLU A 5 -41.63 -30.99 15.93
C GLU A 5 -40.50 -30.65 14.94
N TYR A 6 -40.35 -31.43 13.86
CA TYR A 6 -39.40 -31.17 12.76
C TYR A 6 -39.79 -29.95 11.90
N LEU A 7 -41.09 -29.73 11.68
CA LEU A 7 -41.58 -28.56 10.96
C LEU A 7 -41.50 -27.28 11.82
N SER A 8 -41.74 -27.39 13.13
CA SER A 8 -41.59 -26.30 14.09
C SER A 8 -40.13 -25.86 14.25
N THR A 9 -39.18 -26.79 14.29
CA THR A 9 -37.73 -26.49 14.34
C THR A 9 -37.25 -25.84 13.05
N ASN A 10 -37.67 -26.35 11.89
CA ASN A 10 -37.35 -25.72 10.60
C ASN A 10 -37.95 -24.32 10.46
N GLU A 11 -39.19 -24.07 10.89
CA GLU A 11 -39.77 -22.72 10.84
C GLU A 11 -39.08 -21.73 11.79
N THR A 12 -38.63 -22.18 12.97
CA THR A 12 -37.86 -21.33 13.89
C THR A 12 -36.45 -21.08 13.39
N GLU A 13 -35.80 -22.07 12.78
CA GLU A 13 -34.46 -21.96 12.20
C GLU A 13 -34.47 -21.07 10.93
N ILE A 14 -35.51 -21.16 10.09
CA ILE A 14 -35.75 -20.27 8.95
C ILE A 14 -36.02 -18.83 9.41
N LYS A 15 -36.84 -18.62 10.44
CA LYS A 15 -37.11 -17.28 10.99
C LYS A 15 -35.88 -16.66 11.67
N ILE A 16 -35.07 -17.45 12.36
CA ILE A 16 -33.78 -17.00 12.94
C ILE A 16 -32.81 -16.64 11.82
N ASN A 17 -32.74 -17.44 10.74
CA ASN A 17 -31.95 -17.11 9.56
C ASN A 17 -32.44 -15.83 8.88
N GLU A 18 -33.74 -15.61 8.73
CA GLU A 18 -34.29 -14.35 8.18
C GLU A 18 -34.03 -13.14 9.08
N GLU A 19 -34.16 -13.25 10.41
CA GLU A 19 -33.84 -12.16 11.33
C GLU A 19 -32.33 -11.83 11.38
N ILE A 20 -31.47 -12.84 11.22
CA ILE A 20 -30.01 -12.65 11.11
C ILE A 20 -29.64 -12.10 9.73
N ILE A 21 -30.31 -12.52 8.65
CA ILE A 21 -30.20 -11.93 7.31
C ILE A 21 -30.59 -10.45 7.33
N LYS A 22 -31.59 -10.07 8.14
CA LYS A 22 -31.97 -8.66 8.34
C LYS A 22 -30.92 -7.85 9.11
N LYS A 23 -30.03 -8.49 9.87
CA LYS A 23 -28.99 -7.84 10.70
C LYS A 23 -27.59 -7.79 10.07
N SER A 24 -27.27 -8.58 9.05
CA SER A 24 -26.00 -8.44 8.32
C SER A 24 -26.18 -7.64 7.02
N GLY A 25 -26.02 -6.32 7.11
CA GLY A 25 -25.95 -5.42 5.93
C GLY A 25 -27.19 -4.58 5.63
N GLY A 26 -27.76 -3.90 6.63
CA GLY A 26 -28.90 -3.00 6.43
C GLY A 26 -28.57 -1.73 5.63
N TRP A 27 -29.60 -1.10 5.05
CA TRP A 27 -29.52 0.18 4.33
C TRP A 27 -28.77 1.30 5.06
N LYS A 28 -28.69 1.25 6.40
CA LYS A 28 -27.87 2.16 7.21
C LYS A 28 -26.39 2.08 6.88
N PHE A 29 -25.83 0.87 6.76
CA PHE A 29 -24.40 0.69 6.43
C PHE A 29 -24.11 1.03 4.97
N ALA A 30 -25.04 0.68 4.06
CA ALA A 30 -24.95 1.07 2.66
C ALA A 30 -25.02 2.60 2.49
N SER A 31 -25.94 3.26 3.19
CA SER A 31 -26.06 4.72 3.24
C SER A 31 -24.80 5.37 3.81
N LEU A 32 -24.23 4.82 4.88
CA LEU A 32 -23.00 5.34 5.49
C LEU A 32 -21.78 5.19 4.57
N LEU A 33 -21.68 4.08 3.83
CA LEU A 33 -20.66 3.89 2.80
C LEU A 33 -20.82 4.88 1.64
N LEU A 34 -22.05 5.09 1.15
CA LEU A 34 -22.34 6.05 0.08
C LEU A 34 -22.05 7.49 0.50
N VAL A 35 -22.39 7.86 1.75
CA VAL A 35 -22.05 9.18 2.31
C VAL A 35 -20.54 9.33 2.42
N ASN A 36 -19.82 8.32 2.90
CA ASN A 36 -18.36 8.37 2.98
C ASN A 36 -17.70 8.51 1.61
N GLN A 37 -18.18 7.76 0.61
CA GLN A 37 -17.69 7.85 -0.76
C GLN A 37 -18.01 9.21 -1.39
N GLY A 38 -19.21 9.73 -1.18
CA GLY A 38 -19.61 11.07 -1.61
C GLY A 38 -18.75 12.15 -0.96
N LEU A 39 -18.47 12.03 0.34
CA LEU A 39 -17.60 12.95 1.06
C LEU A 39 -16.16 12.90 0.55
N ALA A 40 -15.58 11.72 0.33
CA ALA A 40 -14.24 11.55 -0.24
C ALA A 40 -14.15 12.16 -1.64
N THR A 41 -15.18 11.93 -2.46
CA THR A 41 -15.30 12.52 -3.80
C THR A 41 -15.32 14.05 -3.72
N LEU A 42 -16.22 14.62 -2.90
CA LEU A 42 -16.30 16.07 -2.70
C LEU A 42 -15.01 16.67 -2.12
N ALA A 43 -14.34 15.97 -1.22
CA ALA A 43 -13.05 16.38 -0.68
C ALA A 43 -11.97 16.43 -1.77
N PHE A 44 -11.90 15.43 -2.65
CA PHE A 44 -10.94 15.41 -3.75
C PHE A 44 -11.14 16.60 -4.72
N PHE A 45 -12.38 16.82 -5.17
CA PHE A 45 -12.72 17.94 -6.07
C PHE A 45 -12.54 19.30 -5.40
N GLY A 46 -13.04 19.44 -4.17
CA GLY A 46 -12.90 20.66 -3.38
C GLY A 46 -11.44 20.98 -3.10
N GLY A 47 -10.63 19.97 -2.79
CA GLY A 47 -9.20 20.09 -2.58
C GLY A 47 -8.45 20.55 -3.83
N LEU A 48 -8.68 19.94 -5.00
CA LEU A 48 -8.08 20.38 -6.27
C LEU A 48 -8.50 21.80 -6.66
N GLY A 49 -9.79 22.13 -6.51
CA GLY A 49 -10.29 23.48 -6.77
C GLY A 49 -9.68 24.52 -5.83
N LEU A 50 -9.59 24.20 -4.54
CA LEU A 50 -8.99 25.07 -3.53
C LEU A 50 -7.48 25.23 -3.74
N LEU A 51 -6.76 24.17 -4.14
CA LEU A 51 -5.33 24.22 -4.43
C LEU A 51 -5.04 25.08 -5.68
N SER A 52 -5.86 24.93 -6.72
CA SER A 52 -5.80 25.78 -7.91
C SER A 52 -6.02 27.25 -7.57
N PHE A 53 -7.05 27.55 -6.77
CA PHE A 53 -7.36 28.90 -6.31
C PHE A 53 -6.25 29.48 -5.44
N ALA A 54 -5.73 28.72 -4.47
CA ALA A 54 -4.62 29.11 -3.62
C ALA A 54 -3.36 29.41 -4.44
N SER A 55 -3.06 28.58 -5.45
CA SER A 55 -1.91 28.79 -6.33
C SER A 55 -2.04 30.07 -7.16
N TRP A 56 -3.23 30.34 -7.69
CA TRP A 56 -3.47 31.58 -8.42
C TRP A 56 -3.33 32.81 -7.51
N LEU A 57 -3.91 32.75 -6.32
CA LEU A 57 -3.98 33.88 -5.38
C LEU A 57 -2.65 34.16 -4.66
N PHE A 58 -1.83 33.15 -4.41
CA PHE A 58 -0.65 33.29 -3.54
C PHE A 58 0.69 32.96 -4.19
N LEU A 59 0.73 32.17 -5.27
CA LEU A 59 1.96 31.84 -6.00
C LEU A 59 2.13 32.64 -7.29
N ILE A 60 1.03 33.01 -7.96
CA ILE A 60 1.06 33.73 -9.25
C ILE A 60 0.82 35.24 -9.09
N ASN A 61 0.13 35.67 -8.03
CA ASN A 61 -0.14 37.08 -7.72
C ASN A 61 0.32 37.36 -6.27
N PRO A 62 1.52 37.91 -6.02
CA PRO A 62 2.14 39.02 -6.74
C PRO A 62 3.12 38.60 -7.83
N ALA A 63 3.06 39.30 -8.97
CA ALA A 63 4.10 39.25 -10.00
C ALA A 63 5.45 39.71 -9.40
N ASP A 64 6.55 39.09 -9.84
CA ASP A 64 7.95 39.47 -9.56
C ASP A 64 8.63 38.94 -8.28
N CYS A 65 8.39 37.70 -7.87
CA CYS A 65 9.29 37.03 -6.92
C CYS A 65 9.43 35.53 -7.21
N GLY A 66 10.48 34.88 -6.68
CA GLY A 66 10.69 33.43 -6.83
C GLY A 66 11.66 33.03 -7.95
N ASP A 67 12.27 33.99 -8.64
CA ASP A 67 13.35 33.78 -9.61
C ASP A 67 14.72 33.49 -8.94
N GLY A 68 14.75 33.40 -7.61
CA GLY A 68 15.96 33.27 -6.81
C GLY A 68 16.80 34.55 -6.69
N THR A 69 16.37 35.66 -7.30
CA THR A 69 17.05 36.97 -7.22
C THR A 69 16.25 37.98 -6.39
N LYS A 70 14.92 37.95 -6.45
CA LYS A 70 14.03 38.78 -5.64
C LYS A 70 13.51 37.98 -4.43
N MET A 71 13.75 38.50 -3.22
CA MET A 71 13.14 37.93 -2.02
C MET A 71 11.61 38.07 -2.08
N CYS A 72 10.92 36.93 -2.01
CA CYS A 72 9.46 36.91 -1.92
C CYS A 72 8.99 37.43 -0.56
N ARG A 73 7.78 38.02 -0.56
CA ARG A 73 7.05 38.28 0.68
C ARG A 73 6.72 36.95 1.35
N HIS A 74 6.90 36.88 2.67
CA HIS A 74 6.47 35.71 3.44
C HIS A 74 4.98 35.40 3.20
N SER A 75 4.67 34.12 3.04
CA SER A 75 3.30 33.64 2.82
C SER A 75 2.38 34.05 3.97
N SER A 76 1.18 34.53 3.66
CA SER A 76 0.14 34.82 4.64
C SER A 76 -0.27 33.54 5.38
N SER A 77 -0.55 33.63 6.69
CA SER A 77 -1.06 32.49 7.48
C SER A 77 -2.34 31.90 6.88
N VAL A 78 -3.19 32.73 6.25
CA VAL A 78 -4.39 32.28 5.55
C VAL A 78 -4.03 31.49 4.30
N GLY A 79 -3.01 31.92 3.55
CA GLY A 79 -2.53 31.21 2.36
C GLY A 79 -1.93 29.84 2.71
N VAL A 80 -1.10 29.81 3.76
CA VAL A 80 -0.52 28.56 4.29
C VAL A 80 -1.64 27.61 4.77
N GLY A 81 -2.60 28.11 5.56
CA GLY A 81 -3.74 27.31 6.03
C GLY A 81 -4.61 26.78 4.90
N THR A 82 -4.84 27.58 3.86
CA THR A 82 -5.61 27.18 2.66
C THR A 82 -4.88 26.09 1.88
N PHE A 83 -3.56 26.22 1.72
CA PHE A 83 -2.72 25.22 1.05
C PHE A 83 -2.71 23.88 1.81
N TYR A 84 -2.52 23.90 3.13
CA TYR A 84 -2.58 22.65 3.91
C TYR A 84 -3.96 22.01 3.88
N LEU A 85 -5.02 22.81 3.97
CA LEU A 85 -6.39 22.30 3.86
C LEU A 85 -6.61 21.65 2.48
N SER A 86 -6.15 22.27 1.39
CA SER A 86 -6.35 21.73 0.04
C SER A 86 -5.61 20.42 -0.17
N ILE A 87 -4.33 20.31 0.21
CA ILE A 87 -3.57 19.06 0.05
C ILE A 87 -4.09 17.94 0.95
N TYR A 88 -4.58 18.24 2.16
CA TYR A 88 -5.21 17.24 3.02
C TYR A 88 -6.56 16.75 2.49
N LEU A 89 -7.36 17.64 1.89
CA LEU A 89 -8.59 17.26 1.20
C LEU A 89 -8.32 16.38 -0.02
N ILE A 90 -7.28 16.71 -0.80
CA ILE A 90 -6.82 15.89 -1.93
C ILE A 90 -6.39 14.51 -1.43
N ALA A 91 -5.54 14.44 -0.40
CA ALA A 91 -5.05 13.17 0.14
C ALA A 91 -6.21 12.30 0.65
N PHE A 92 -7.10 12.85 1.49
CA PHE A 92 -8.26 12.14 2.01
C PHE A 92 -9.19 11.63 0.89
N GLY A 93 -9.46 12.49 -0.09
CA GLY A 93 -10.35 12.16 -1.20
C GLY A 93 -9.75 11.14 -2.16
N TYR A 94 -8.45 11.26 -2.47
CA TYR A 94 -7.72 10.37 -3.38
C TYR A 94 -7.59 8.96 -2.83
N GLU A 95 -7.06 8.84 -1.60
CA GLU A 95 -6.83 7.54 -0.98
C GLU A 95 -8.13 6.81 -0.64
N GLY A 96 -9.24 7.53 -0.45
CA GLY A 96 -10.55 6.92 -0.22
C GLY A 96 -11.08 6.10 -1.40
N HIS A 97 -10.79 6.51 -2.64
CA HIS A 97 -11.31 5.84 -3.84
C HIS A 97 -10.30 4.88 -4.51
N GLN A 98 -9.01 5.16 -4.40
CA GLN A 98 -7.96 4.37 -5.06
C GLN A 98 -8.05 2.84 -4.83
N PRO A 99 -8.19 2.32 -3.59
CA PRO A 99 -8.19 0.88 -3.36
C PRO A 99 -9.47 0.20 -3.83
N THR A 100 -10.56 0.95 -4.02
CA THR A 100 -11.88 0.39 -4.38
C THR A 100 -12.12 0.32 -5.87
N ILE A 101 -11.49 1.19 -6.68
CA ILE A 101 -11.69 1.21 -8.15
C ILE A 101 -11.22 -0.10 -8.79
N GLY A 102 -10.02 -0.57 -8.43
CA GLY A 102 -9.45 -1.79 -9.01
C GLY A 102 -10.28 -3.03 -8.67
N THR A 103 -10.73 -3.15 -7.41
CA THR A 103 -11.57 -4.27 -6.97
C THR A 103 -12.97 -4.17 -7.57
N PHE A 104 -13.57 -2.99 -7.60
CA PHE A 104 -14.89 -2.78 -8.21
C PHE A 104 -14.91 -3.12 -9.69
N GLY A 105 -13.86 -2.76 -10.43
CA GLY A 105 -13.70 -3.15 -11.84
C GLY A 105 -13.55 -4.66 -12.02
N ALA A 106 -12.78 -5.31 -11.14
CA ALA A 106 -12.60 -6.77 -11.13
C ALA A 106 -13.91 -7.53 -10.83
N ASP A 107 -14.76 -6.96 -9.96
CA ASP A 107 -16.05 -7.52 -9.54
C ASP A 107 -17.12 -7.51 -10.65
N GLN A 108 -16.87 -6.79 -11.75
CA GLN A 108 -17.77 -6.79 -12.91
C GLN A 108 -17.69 -8.08 -13.74
N PHE A 109 -16.64 -8.88 -13.55
CA PHE A 109 -16.43 -10.13 -14.28
C PHE A 109 -16.78 -11.33 -13.39
N ASP A 110 -17.46 -12.33 -13.97
CA ASP A 110 -17.84 -13.56 -13.26
C ASP A 110 -16.74 -14.61 -13.40
N ASP A 111 -16.05 -14.92 -12.30
CA ASP A 111 -14.96 -15.91 -12.27
C ASP A 111 -15.45 -17.35 -12.57
N SER A 112 -16.76 -17.60 -12.52
CA SER A 112 -17.36 -18.91 -12.81
C SER A 112 -17.39 -19.22 -14.32
N ASN A 113 -17.23 -18.21 -15.18
CA ASN A 113 -17.24 -18.36 -16.62
C ASN A 113 -15.81 -18.17 -17.19
N PRO A 114 -15.22 -19.18 -17.84
CA PRO A 114 -13.86 -19.09 -18.40
C PRO A 114 -13.65 -17.88 -19.32
N LYS A 115 -14.65 -17.52 -20.15
CA LYS A 115 -14.55 -16.34 -21.05
C LYS A 115 -14.53 -15.02 -20.28
N ALA A 116 -15.21 -14.96 -19.14
CA ALA A 116 -15.23 -13.78 -18.29
C ALA A 116 -13.94 -13.66 -17.47
N ALA A 117 -13.32 -14.79 -17.08
CA ALA A 117 -12.01 -14.81 -16.44
C ALA A 117 -10.90 -14.25 -17.38
N ASP A 118 -10.91 -14.62 -18.66
CA ASP A 118 -9.98 -14.05 -19.66
C ASP A 118 -10.21 -12.54 -19.84
N SER A 119 -11.48 -12.11 -19.86
CA SER A 119 -11.84 -10.69 -19.97
C SER A 119 -11.40 -9.87 -18.75
N LYS A 120 -11.44 -10.45 -17.55
CA LYS A 120 -10.93 -9.86 -16.31
C LYS A 120 -9.42 -9.66 -16.35
N ALA A 121 -8.67 -10.66 -16.86
CA ALA A 121 -7.24 -10.52 -17.06
C ALA A 121 -6.91 -9.40 -18.06
N ALA A 122 -7.67 -9.31 -19.17
CA ALA A 122 -7.54 -8.22 -20.13
C ALA A 122 -7.83 -6.85 -19.50
N PHE A 123 -8.87 -6.73 -18.68
CA PHE A 123 -9.17 -5.51 -17.92
C PHE A 123 -7.98 -5.05 -17.08
N PHE A 124 -7.35 -5.94 -16.30
CA PHE A 124 -6.18 -5.58 -15.51
C PHE A 124 -4.99 -5.14 -16.37
N CYS A 125 -4.78 -5.76 -17.53
CA CYS A 125 -3.75 -5.32 -18.48
C CYS A 125 -4.01 -3.89 -18.99
N TYR A 126 -5.23 -3.59 -19.42
CA TYR A 126 -5.59 -2.23 -19.88
C TYR A 126 -5.53 -1.21 -18.75
N PHE A 127 -5.99 -1.57 -17.55
CA PHE A 127 -5.92 -0.72 -16.36
C PHE A 127 -4.48 -0.37 -16.01
N TYR A 128 -3.59 -1.37 -15.99
CA TYR A 128 -2.17 -1.16 -15.71
C TYR A 128 -1.50 -0.32 -16.81
N PHE A 129 -1.80 -0.58 -18.08
CA PHE A 129 -1.28 0.22 -19.19
C PHE A 129 -1.71 1.70 -19.08
N ALA A 130 -2.99 1.95 -18.82
CA ALA A 130 -3.53 3.30 -18.66
C ALA A 130 -2.87 4.05 -17.48
N LEU A 131 -2.65 3.37 -16.35
CA LEU A 131 -1.94 3.95 -15.20
C LEU A 131 -0.51 4.37 -15.55
N ASN A 132 0.24 3.51 -16.24
CA ASN A 132 1.63 3.82 -16.60
C ASN A 132 1.72 4.95 -17.63
N VAL A 133 0.87 4.95 -18.65
CA VAL A 133 0.82 6.04 -19.64
C VAL A 133 0.42 7.36 -18.97
N GLY A 134 -0.58 7.34 -18.09
CA GLY A 134 -0.98 8.51 -17.31
C GLY A 134 0.13 9.03 -16.40
N SER A 135 0.85 8.13 -15.72
CA SER A 135 2.00 8.47 -14.87
C SER A 135 3.16 9.09 -15.66
N LEU A 136 3.49 8.55 -16.84
CA LEU A 136 4.49 9.12 -17.74
C LEU A 136 4.08 10.51 -18.22
N PHE A 137 2.83 10.70 -18.64
CA PHE A 137 2.29 11.99 -19.05
C PHE A 137 2.38 13.02 -17.91
N SER A 138 1.97 12.62 -16.70
CA SER A 138 2.03 13.47 -15.50
C SER A 138 3.47 13.86 -15.17
N SER A 139 4.38 12.88 -15.09
CA SER A 139 5.78 13.09 -14.70
C SER A 139 6.61 13.90 -15.71
N THR A 140 6.14 14.02 -16.95
CA THR A 140 6.86 14.75 -18.01
C THR A 140 6.15 16.06 -18.37
N ILE A 141 4.97 15.96 -18.99
CA ILE A 141 4.26 17.12 -19.54
C ILE A 141 3.70 17.98 -18.41
N LEU A 142 2.97 17.39 -17.45
CA LEU A 142 2.35 18.17 -16.38
C LEU A 142 3.40 18.84 -15.50
N VAL A 143 4.43 18.09 -15.09
CA VAL A 143 5.59 18.61 -14.34
C VAL A 143 6.28 19.75 -15.09
N TYR A 144 6.44 19.67 -16.42
CA TYR A 144 7.04 20.76 -17.19
C TYR A 144 6.22 22.06 -17.14
N TYR A 145 4.89 21.97 -17.20
CA TYR A 145 4.02 23.13 -17.05
C TYR A 145 4.11 23.72 -15.64
N GLU A 146 4.13 22.87 -14.61
CA GLU A 146 4.26 23.27 -13.21
C GLU A 146 5.60 23.96 -12.95
N ASP A 147 6.71 23.37 -13.38
CA ASP A 147 8.07 23.92 -13.25
C ASP A 147 8.25 25.24 -14.03
N SER A 148 7.54 25.40 -15.16
CA SER A 148 7.46 26.67 -15.91
C SER A 148 6.63 27.76 -15.20
N GLY A 149 6.18 27.53 -13.97
CA GLY A 149 5.39 28.47 -13.16
C GLY A 149 3.88 28.44 -13.43
N LYS A 150 3.37 27.50 -14.25
CA LYS A 150 1.94 27.41 -14.62
C LYS A 150 1.16 26.44 -13.72
N TRP A 151 1.43 26.47 -12.42
CA TRP A 151 0.83 25.61 -11.39
C TRP A 151 -0.70 25.60 -11.41
N THR A 152 -1.35 26.77 -11.48
CA THR A 152 -2.82 26.86 -11.56
C THR A 152 -3.38 26.11 -12.76
N LEU A 153 -2.71 26.18 -13.92
CA LEU A 153 -3.15 25.46 -15.12
C LEU A 153 -3.02 23.95 -14.90
N GLY A 154 -1.90 23.49 -14.31
CA GLY A 154 -1.69 22.08 -14.00
C GLY A 154 -2.78 21.50 -13.07
N PHE A 155 -3.10 22.22 -11.99
CA PHE A 155 -4.16 21.82 -11.06
C PHE A 155 -5.57 21.89 -11.68
N LEU A 156 -5.85 22.87 -12.54
CA LEU A 156 -7.14 22.94 -13.26
C LEU A 156 -7.32 21.81 -14.27
N VAL A 157 -6.26 21.47 -15.01
CA VAL A 157 -6.28 20.32 -15.94
C VAL A 157 -6.56 19.03 -15.15
N SER A 158 -5.89 18.85 -14.01
CA SER A 158 -6.11 17.70 -13.13
C SER A 158 -7.56 17.65 -12.60
N LEU A 159 -8.12 18.79 -12.20
CA LEU A 159 -9.52 18.91 -11.79
C LEU A 159 -10.48 18.56 -12.93
N GLY A 160 -10.24 19.06 -14.14
CA GLY A 160 -11.05 18.77 -15.32
C GLY A 160 -11.05 17.28 -15.66
N CYS A 161 -9.87 16.64 -15.64
CA CYS A 161 -9.75 15.19 -15.84
C CYS A 161 -10.51 14.41 -14.78
N ALA A 162 -10.44 14.80 -13.51
CA ALA A 162 -11.19 14.16 -12.44
C ALA A 162 -12.72 14.30 -12.64
N ILE A 163 -13.20 15.46 -13.10
CA ILE A 163 -14.64 15.68 -13.34
C ILE A 163 -15.12 14.78 -14.48
N ILE A 164 -14.36 14.71 -15.57
CA ILE A 164 -14.66 13.83 -16.69
C ILE A 164 -14.69 12.36 -16.24
N ALA A 165 -13.71 11.94 -15.43
CA ALA A 165 -13.66 10.58 -14.88
C ALA A 165 -14.90 10.27 -14.02
N LEU A 166 -15.33 11.20 -13.16
CA LEU A 166 -16.55 11.03 -12.36
C LEU A 166 -17.80 10.94 -13.24
N LEU A 167 -17.93 11.78 -14.25
CA LEU A 167 -19.08 11.75 -15.18
C LEU A 167 -19.14 10.40 -15.91
N LEU A 168 -18.02 9.91 -16.42
CA LEU A 168 -17.92 8.59 -17.07
C LEU A 168 -18.27 7.46 -16.09
N TYR A 169 -17.79 7.53 -14.85
CA TYR A 169 -18.13 6.56 -13.81
C TYR A 169 -19.64 6.55 -13.52
N LEU A 170 -20.26 7.72 -13.36
CA LEU A 170 -21.69 7.85 -13.06
C LEU A 170 -22.59 7.40 -14.24
N LEU A 171 -22.18 7.65 -15.49
CA LEU A 171 -22.91 7.19 -16.68
C LEU A 171 -23.07 5.66 -16.73
N GLY A 172 -22.13 4.91 -16.14
CA GLY A 172 -22.17 3.45 -16.06
C GLY A 172 -23.04 2.87 -14.94
N THR A 173 -23.61 3.70 -14.05
CA THR A 173 -24.24 3.24 -12.79
C THR A 173 -25.30 2.15 -12.98
N SER A 174 -26.13 2.25 -14.01
CA SER A 174 -27.20 1.28 -14.28
C SER A 174 -26.70 -0.10 -14.76
N ARG A 175 -25.43 -0.19 -15.17
CA ARG A 175 -24.82 -1.40 -15.72
C ARG A 175 -23.92 -2.14 -14.74
N TYR A 176 -23.64 -1.56 -13.58
CA TYR A 176 -22.73 -2.16 -12.61
C TYR A 176 -23.36 -3.32 -11.84
N LYS A 177 -22.55 -4.37 -11.64
CA LYS A 177 -22.84 -5.47 -10.73
C LYS A 177 -22.36 -5.09 -9.34
N TYR A 178 -23.22 -5.29 -8.34
CA TYR A 178 -22.92 -5.00 -6.93
C TYR A 178 -22.78 -6.30 -6.13
N ILE A 179 -21.65 -6.45 -5.43
CA ILE A 179 -21.37 -7.59 -4.55
C ILE A 179 -21.82 -7.27 -3.11
N LYS A 180 -22.36 -8.28 -2.42
CA LYS A 180 -22.81 -8.14 -1.03
C LYS A 180 -21.61 -8.06 -0.08
N PRO A 181 -21.62 -7.16 0.94
CA PRO A 181 -20.51 -7.01 1.88
C PRO A 181 -20.38 -8.19 2.84
N CYS A 182 -19.15 -8.64 3.11
CA CYS A 182 -18.82 -9.81 3.95
C CYS A 182 -18.58 -9.49 5.45
N GLY A 183 -19.13 -8.40 5.99
CA GLY A 183 -18.90 -7.96 7.38
C GLY A 183 -17.54 -7.27 7.59
N ASN A 184 -17.27 -6.78 8.80
CA ASN A 184 -16.07 -6.00 9.12
C ASN A 184 -14.95 -6.88 9.72
N PRO A 185 -13.81 -7.07 9.03
CA PRO A 185 -12.62 -7.76 9.56
C PRO A 185 -12.10 -7.19 10.87
N LEU A 186 -12.06 -5.86 11.02
CA LEU A 186 -11.48 -5.21 12.20
C LEU A 186 -12.26 -5.55 13.47
N THR A 187 -13.58 -5.60 13.40
CA THR A 187 -14.41 -6.00 14.55
C THR A 187 -14.11 -7.42 14.99
N ARG A 188 -13.88 -8.35 14.05
CA ARG A 188 -13.53 -9.75 14.35
C ARG A 188 -12.15 -9.86 14.99
N VAL A 189 -11.16 -9.15 14.45
CA VAL A 189 -9.81 -9.10 15.03
C VAL A 189 -9.86 -8.57 16.46
N THR A 190 -10.58 -7.48 16.71
CA THR A 190 -10.73 -6.91 18.06
C THR A 190 -11.47 -7.85 19.00
N GLN A 191 -12.50 -8.55 18.52
CA GLN A 191 -13.25 -9.54 19.32
C GLN A 191 -12.32 -10.62 19.88
N VAL A 192 -11.41 -11.16 19.07
CA VAL A 192 -10.46 -12.20 19.50
C VAL A 192 -9.54 -11.68 20.60
N PHE A 193 -8.96 -10.47 20.45
CA PHE A 193 -8.11 -9.88 21.49
C PHE A 193 -8.88 -9.61 22.78
N VAL A 194 -10.10 -9.07 22.68
CA VAL A 194 -10.96 -8.81 23.84
C VAL A 194 -11.37 -10.11 24.53
N ALA A 195 -11.73 -11.14 23.78
CA ALA A 195 -12.10 -12.45 24.31
C ALA A 195 -10.91 -13.14 25.00
N ALA A 196 -9.73 -13.13 24.38
CA ALA A 196 -8.49 -13.66 24.97
C ALA A 196 -8.12 -12.92 26.27
N TYR A 197 -8.25 -11.59 26.29
CA TYR A 197 -8.01 -10.78 27.49
C TYR A 197 -9.03 -11.06 28.60
N ARG A 198 -10.33 -11.12 28.28
CA ARG A 198 -11.37 -11.48 29.26
C ARG A 198 -11.16 -12.88 29.86
N LYS A 199 -10.55 -13.78 29.10
CA LYS A 199 -10.20 -15.15 29.52
C LYS A 199 -8.73 -15.29 29.92
N TRP A 200 -8.05 -14.20 30.30
CA TRP A 200 -6.61 -14.22 30.61
C TRP A 200 -6.22 -15.25 31.69
N ASN A 201 -7.08 -15.45 32.69
CA ASN A 201 -6.86 -16.41 33.79
C ASN A 201 -7.30 -17.85 33.46
N VAL A 202 -7.83 -18.11 32.26
CA VAL A 202 -8.27 -19.44 31.82
C VAL A 202 -7.13 -20.12 31.08
N ALA A 203 -6.89 -21.41 31.36
CA ALA A 203 -5.95 -22.21 30.60
C ALA A 203 -6.53 -22.50 29.20
N PRO A 204 -5.75 -22.37 28.11
CA PRO A 204 -6.22 -22.71 26.78
C PRO A 204 -6.59 -24.20 26.71
N ALA A 205 -7.74 -24.51 26.12
CA ALA A 205 -8.19 -25.89 25.93
C ALA A 205 -7.30 -26.64 24.92
N THR A 206 -7.41 -27.97 24.92
CA THR A 206 -6.82 -28.83 23.88
C THR A 206 -7.50 -28.56 22.53
N ALA A 207 -6.79 -28.82 21.42
CA ALA A 207 -7.27 -28.51 20.07
C ALA A 207 -8.68 -29.06 19.79
N ASP A 208 -8.98 -30.28 20.26
CA ASP A 208 -10.27 -30.95 20.08
C ASP A 208 -11.43 -30.34 20.90
N ALA A 209 -11.12 -29.52 21.90
CA ALA A 209 -12.08 -28.89 22.81
C ALA A 209 -12.25 -27.38 22.54
N LEU A 210 -11.65 -26.85 21.47
CA LEU A 210 -11.84 -25.47 21.05
C LEU A 210 -13.17 -25.28 20.32
N TYR A 211 -13.78 -24.11 20.52
CA TYR A 211 -15.06 -23.78 19.90
C TYR A 211 -14.93 -23.52 18.40
N GLU A 212 -15.64 -24.30 17.59
CA GLU A 212 -15.83 -24.08 16.16
C GLU A 212 -17.28 -24.41 15.79
N VAL A 213 -17.79 -23.80 14.71
CA VAL A 213 -19.15 -24.09 14.21
C VAL A 213 -19.19 -25.51 13.61
N GLU A 214 -20.29 -26.24 13.71
CA GLU A 214 -20.43 -27.56 13.06
C GLU A 214 -20.62 -27.44 11.54
N GLY A 215 -20.22 -28.47 10.77
CA GLY A 215 -20.35 -28.51 9.31
C GLY A 215 -19.14 -27.98 8.53
N PRO A 216 -19.20 -27.90 7.19
CA PRO A 216 -18.07 -27.46 6.35
C PRO A 216 -17.92 -25.93 6.27
N GLU A 217 -18.96 -25.18 6.60
CA GLU A 217 -18.99 -23.72 6.51
C GLU A 217 -18.40 -23.05 7.76
N SER A 218 -17.67 -21.95 7.58
CA SER A 218 -17.18 -21.17 8.71
C SER A 218 -18.25 -20.19 9.22
N ALA A 219 -18.09 -19.70 10.46
CA ALA A 219 -18.92 -18.61 11.00
C ALA A 219 -18.84 -17.31 10.15
N ILE A 220 -17.85 -17.21 9.27
CA ILE A 220 -17.59 -16.06 8.42
C ILE A 220 -18.10 -16.39 7.02
N LYS A 221 -19.20 -15.73 6.62
CA LYS A 221 -19.82 -15.94 5.30
C LYS A 221 -18.79 -15.71 4.19
N GLY A 222 -18.59 -16.72 3.34
CA GLY A 222 -17.65 -16.69 2.22
C GLY A 222 -16.19 -17.00 2.58
N SER A 223 -15.90 -17.36 3.84
CA SER A 223 -14.56 -17.81 4.26
C SER A 223 -14.53 -19.31 4.53
N ARG A 224 -13.42 -19.95 4.18
CA ARG A 224 -13.15 -21.35 4.54
C ARG A 224 -12.74 -21.47 6.01
N LYS A 225 -12.96 -22.64 6.60
CA LYS A 225 -12.42 -22.94 7.94
C LYS A 225 -10.91 -23.05 7.90
N ILE A 226 -10.27 -22.55 8.95
CA ILE A 226 -8.81 -22.61 9.11
C ILE A 226 -8.51 -23.61 10.23
N PRO A 227 -7.64 -24.61 10.00
CA PRO A 227 -7.28 -25.57 11.04
C PRO A 227 -6.47 -24.90 12.16
N HIS A 228 -6.62 -25.42 13.38
CA HIS A 228 -5.86 -24.95 14.54
C HIS A 228 -4.35 -25.09 14.32
N SER A 229 -3.59 -24.11 14.81
CA SER A 229 -2.13 -24.16 14.87
C SER A 229 -1.63 -23.95 16.30
N ASP A 230 -0.52 -24.64 16.63
CA ASP A 230 0.14 -24.54 17.95
C ASP A 230 0.83 -23.20 18.22
N ASP A 231 0.86 -22.30 17.23
CA ASP A 231 1.48 -20.99 17.35
C ASP A 231 0.57 -20.04 18.15
N PHE A 232 1.17 -19.18 18.99
CA PHE A 232 0.44 -18.19 19.81
C PHE A 232 -0.72 -18.78 20.65
N LYS A 233 -0.47 -19.88 21.38
CA LYS A 233 -1.48 -20.58 22.22
C LYS A 233 -2.26 -19.71 23.21
N PHE A 234 -1.73 -18.55 23.58
CA PHE A 234 -2.45 -17.61 24.45
C PHE A 234 -3.74 -17.08 23.81
N LEU A 235 -3.81 -17.01 22.48
CA LEU A 235 -5.02 -16.59 21.75
C LEU A 235 -6.09 -17.69 21.72
N ASP A 236 -5.71 -18.95 21.92
CA ASP A 236 -6.67 -20.08 21.98
C ASP A 236 -7.62 -19.96 23.19
N LYS A 237 -7.25 -19.14 24.17
CA LYS A 237 -8.15 -18.74 25.27
C LYS A 237 -9.45 -18.12 24.76
N ALA A 238 -9.42 -17.38 23.64
CA ALA A 238 -10.62 -16.79 23.04
C ALA A 238 -11.61 -17.84 22.52
N ALA A 239 -11.11 -19.00 22.06
CA ALA A 239 -11.90 -20.12 21.57
C ALA A 239 -12.14 -21.21 22.65
N THR A 240 -11.61 -21.03 23.86
CA THR A 240 -11.80 -21.98 24.96
C THR A 240 -13.20 -21.82 25.58
N ILE A 241 -13.96 -22.91 25.61
CA ILE A 241 -15.32 -22.94 26.19
C ILE A 241 -15.24 -22.93 27.73
N THR A 242 -15.95 -22.01 28.37
CA THR A 242 -16.08 -21.95 29.84
C THR A 242 -17.51 -22.27 30.29
N GLN A 243 -17.72 -22.65 31.56
CA GLN A 243 -19.07 -22.93 32.09
C GLN A 243 -20.05 -21.78 31.88
N TYR A 244 -19.58 -20.53 31.96
CA TYR A 244 -20.41 -19.36 31.69
C TYR A 244 -20.87 -19.28 30.23
N ASP A 245 -20.05 -19.76 29.29
CA ASP A 245 -20.38 -19.73 27.85
C ASP A 245 -21.41 -20.81 27.48
N LEU A 246 -21.49 -21.88 28.30
CA LEU A 246 -22.50 -22.93 28.17
C LEU A 246 -23.87 -22.50 28.73
N CYS A 247 -23.89 -21.69 29.79
CA CYS A 247 -25.12 -21.24 30.45
C CYS A 247 -25.61 -19.86 29.99
N GLY A 248 -24.75 -19.05 29.36
CA GLY A 248 -25.04 -17.69 28.93
C GLY A 248 -25.44 -17.55 27.47
N ARG A 249 -25.86 -16.35 27.07
CA ARG A 249 -26.06 -16.00 25.65
C ARG A 249 -24.70 -16.01 24.94
N LYS A 250 -24.62 -16.61 23.74
CA LYS A 250 -23.41 -16.58 22.91
C LYS A 250 -23.00 -15.13 22.60
N ASP A 251 -21.94 -14.64 23.26
CA ASP A 251 -21.36 -13.31 23.08
C ASP A 251 -20.08 -13.39 22.23
N PRO A 252 -20.07 -12.86 20.99
CA PRO A 252 -18.89 -12.83 20.13
C PRO A 252 -17.67 -12.10 20.73
N TRP A 253 -17.85 -11.28 21.77
CA TRP A 253 -16.78 -10.58 22.47
C TRP A 253 -16.18 -11.36 23.64
N ARG A 254 -16.64 -12.59 23.89
CA ARG A 254 -16.13 -13.49 24.94
C ARG A 254 -15.80 -14.88 24.42
N LEU A 255 -16.50 -15.37 23.40
CA LEU A 255 -16.23 -16.64 22.74
C LEU A 255 -16.14 -16.45 21.22
N CYS A 256 -14.96 -16.74 20.66
CA CYS A 256 -14.68 -16.66 19.23
C CYS A 256 -14.44 -18.07 18.65
N THR A 257 -14.64 -18.26 17.36
CA THR A 257 -14.34 -19.55 16.72
C THR A 257 -12.85 -19.75 16.48
N VAL A 258 -12.39 -21.01 16.36
CA VAL A 258 -11.01 -21.34 15.99
C VAL A 258 -10.60 -20.60 14.70
N THR A 259 -11.47 -20.61 13.68
CA THR A 259 -11.20 -19.89 12.43
C THR A 259 -10.93 -18.39 12.65
N GLN A 260 -11.70 -17.71 13.51
CA GLN A 260 -11.44 -16.29 13.84
C GLN A 260 -10.11 -16.10 14.57
N VAL A 261 -9.76 -17.02 15.48
CA VAL A 261 -8.49 -16.97 16.22
C VAL A 261 -7.31 -17.17 15.28
N GLU A 262 -7.39 -18.13 14.37
CA GLU A 262 -6.34 -18.41 13.38
C GLU A 262 -6.19 -17.27 12.35
N GLU A 263 -7.27 -16.57 11.99
CA GLU A 263 -7.18 -15.32 11.21
C GLU A 263 -6.26 -14.29 11.90
N VAL A 264 -6.41 -14.12 13.22
CA VAL A 264 -5.58 -13.18 14.00
C VAL A 264 -4.15 -13.67 14.14
N LYS A 265 -3.94 -14.96 14.41
CA LYS A 265 -2.60 -15.56 14.46
C LYS A 265 -1.86 -15.36 13.14
N CYS A 266 -2.54 -15.51 12.01
CA CYS A 266 -1.96 -15.21 10.69
C CYS A 266 -1.44 -13.79 10.61
N VAL A 267 -2.26 -12.79 10.95
CA VAL A 267 -1.84 -11.38 10.93
C VAL A 267 -0.60 -11.17 11.80
N LEU A 268 -0.58 -11.72 13.02
CA LEU A 268 0.57 -11.60 13.92
C LEU A 268 1.84 -12.22 13.35
N LYS A 269 1.76 -13.35 12.61
CA LYS A 269 2.94 -13.94 11.94
C LYS A 269 3.51 -13.04 10.86
N MET A 270 2.67 -12.25 10.17
CA MET A 270 3.10 -11.35 9.11
C MET A 270 3.70 -10.03 9.63
N LEU A 271 3.32 -9.60 10.84
CA LEU A 271 3.73 -8.29 11.41
C LEU A 271 5.26 -8.06 11.43
N PRO A 272 6.13 -9.01 11.82
CA PRO A 272 7.57 -8.78 11.84
C PRO A 272 8.13 -8.45 10.45
N ILE A 273 7.68 -9.18 9.42
CA ILE A 273 8.07 -8.91 8.02
C ILE A 273 7.52 -7.55 7.57
N TRP A 274 6.28 -7.26 7.91
CA TRP A 274 5.63 -5.99 7.61
C TRP A 274 6.39 -4.79 8.20
N LEU A 275 6.85 -4.88 9.45
CA LEU A 275 7.65 -3.81 10.07
C LEU A 275 8.94 -3.53 9.29
N CYS A 276 9.61 -4.55 8.76
CA CYS A 276 10.82 -4.35 7.95
C CYS A 276 10.51 -3.57 6.66
N THR A 277 9.33 -3.78 6.06
CA THR A 277 8.94 -3.05 4.84
C THR A 277 8.80 -1.53 5.05
N ILE A 278 8.68 -1.05 6.29
CA ILE A 278 8.59 0.39 6.60
C ILE A 278 9.89 1.10 6.21
N ILE A 279 11.05 0.47 6.42
CA ILE A 279 12.35 1.06 6.05
C ILE A 279 12.49 1.15 4.53
N TYR A 280 11.98 0.18 3.78
CA TYR A 280 11.90 0.29 2.33
C TYR A 280 11.06 1.49 1.89
N SER A 281 9.90 1.70 2.53
CA SER A 281 9.05 2.85 2.24
C SER A 281 9.79 4.18 2.45
N VAL A 282 10.66 4.28 3.46
CA VAL A 282 11.53 5.47 3.67
C VAL A 282 12.46 5.71 2.47
N ILE A 283 13.05 4.65 1.89
CA ILE A 283 13.90 4.75 0.69
C ILE A 283 13.08 5.31 -0.47
N PHE A 284 11.88 4.77 -0.67
CA PHE A 284 10.99 5.18 -1.76
C PHE A 284 10.56 6.66 -1.62
N THR A 285 10.27 7.12 -0.40
CA THR A 285 9.95 8.53 -0.12
C THR A 285 11.02 9.50 -0.63
N GLN A 286 12.30 9.11 -0.63
CA GLN A 286 13.39 9.99 -1.08
C GLN A 286 13.28 10.35 -2.55
N MET A 287 12.69 9.47 -3.38
CA MET A 287 12.49 9.72 -4.81
C MET A 287 11.60 10.94 -5.08
N VAL A 288 10.53 11.06 -4.30
CA VAL A 288 9.52 12.11 -4.48
C VAL A 288 9.96 13.42 -3.81
N SER A 289 10.93 13.36 -2.90
CA SER A 289 11.41 14.50 -2.12
C SER A 289 12.89 14.81 -2.40
N LEU A 290 13.83 14.26 -1.63
CA LEU A 290 15.24 14.67 -1.68
C LEU A 290 15.94 14.44 -3.02
N PHE A 291 15.50 13.47 -3.83
CA PHE A 291 16.04 13.30 -5.18
C PHE A 291 15.67 14.47 -6.09
N VAL A 292 14.47 15.03 -5.93
CA VAL A 292 14.03 16.21 -6.68
C VAL A 292 14.83 17.43 -6.23
N GLU A 293 14.99 17.62 -4.92
CA GLU A 293 15.81 18.69 -4.35
C GLU A 293 17.28 18.60 -4.80
N GLN A 294 17.85 17.39 -4.81
CA GLN A 294 19.17 17.12 -5.37
C GLN A 294 19.26 17.54 -6.85
N GLY A 295 18.23 17.21 -7.64
CA GLY A 295 18.18 17.50 -9.07
C GLY A 295 18.02 18.99 -9.38
N ASP A 296 17.31 19.76 -8.54
CA ASP A 296 17.11 21.19 -8.78
C ASP A 296 18.43 21.98 -8.70
N VAL A 297 19.35 21.55 -7.82
CA VAL A 297 20.68 22.15 -7.68
C VAL A 297 21.73 21.56 -8.65
N MET A 298 21.30 20.79 -9.66
CA MET A 298 22.16 20.27 -10.73
C MET A 298 21.93 21.00 -12.06
N THR A 299 22.87 20.85 -13.01
CA THR A 299 22.70 21.39 -14.36
C THR A 299 21.72 20.52 -15.14
N SER A 300 20.57 21.08 -15.48
CA SER A 300 19.47 20.38 -16.16
C SER A 300 19.18 20.86 -17.59
N LYS A 301 20.15 21.52 -18.23
CA LYS A 301 20.05 21.92 -19.64
C LYS A 301 20.46 20.78 -20.57
N LEU A 302 19.56 20.40 -21.48
CA LEU A 302 19.83 19.53 -22.62
C LEU A 302 19.80 20.37 -23.90
N GLY A 303 20.94 20.94 -24.29
CA GLY A 303 20.98 22.00 -25.29
C GLY A 303 20.19 23.23 -24.81
N ASP A 304 19.18 23.63 -25.56
CA ASP A 304 18.30 24.75 -25.21
C ASP A 304 17.10 24.36 -24.33
N PHE A 305 16.86 23.05 -24.14
CA PHE A 305 15.74 22.56 -23.35
C PHE A 305 16.09 22.46 -21.86
N HIS A 306 15.22 22.99 -21.00
CA HIS A 306 15.31 22.82 -19.55
C HIS A 306 14.51 21.59 -19.13
N LEU A 307 15.18 20.59 -18.57
CA LEU A 307 14.53 19.42 -18.00
C LEU A 307 14.20 19.70 -16.51
N PRO A 308 12.93 19.66 -16.10
CA PRO A 308 12.54 19.79 -14.70
C PRO A 308 13.14 18.66 -13.86
N ALA A 309 13.57 18.96 -12.63
CA ALA A 309 14.17 17.96 -11.76
C ALA A 309 13.20 16.82 -11.41
N ALA A 310 11.94 17.14 -11.16
CA ALA A 310 10.90 16.14 -10.87
C ALA A 310 10.63 15.19 -12.04
N SER A 311 10.94 15.57 -13.29
CA SER A 311 10.78 14.70 -14.46
C SER A 311 11.78 13.55 -14.53
N MET A 312 12.79 13.53 -13.66
CA MET A 312 13.71 12.40 -13.54
C MET A 312 13.01 11.11 -13.07
N SER A 313 11.84 11.20 -12.45
CA SER A 313 10.98 10.04 -12.14
C SER A 313 10.55 9.25 -13.39
N ALA A 314 10.61 9.84 -14.59
CA ALA A 314 10.37 9.11 -15.83
C ALA A 314 11.36 7.95 -16.04
N PHE A 315 12.61 8.07 -15.55
CA PHE A 315 13.59 6.99 -15.60
C PHE A 315 13.23 5.84 -14.67
N ASP A 316 12.64 6.14 -13.51
CA ASP A 316 12.10 5.14 -12.59
C ASP A 316 10.93 4.38 -13.25
N ILE A 317 9.96 5.09 -13.83
CA ILE A 317 8.82 4.46 -14.54
C ILE A 317 9.32 3.60 -15.71
N CYS A 318 10.28 4.08 -16.51
CA CYS A 318 10.89 3.29 -17.58
C CYS A 318 11.59 2.03 -17.05
N SER A 319 12.26 2.14 -15.89
CA SER A 319 12.89 1.01 -15.21
C SER A 319 11.85 -0.01 -14.74
N VAL A 320 10.75 0.44 -14.11
CA VAL A 320 9.64 -0.43 -13.68
C VAL A 320 9.06 -1.20 -14.86
N LEU A 321 8.75 -0.53 -15.97
CA LEU A 321 8.21 -1.16 -17.17
C LEU A 321 9.18 -2.19 -17.76
N SER A 322 10.45 -1.83 -17.89
CA SER A 322 11.50 -2.71 -18.43
C SER A 322 11.74 -3.91 -17.53
N CYS A 323 11.90 -3.69 -16.22
CA CYS A 323 12.12 -4.73 -15.22
C CYS A 323 10.91 -5.67 -15.10
N THR A 324 9.68 -5.17 -15.23
CA THR A 324 8.47 -6.01 -15.25
C THR A 324 8.46 -6.94 -16.46
N GLY A 325 8.84 -6.43 -17.64
CA GLY A 325 8.99 -7.24 -18.85
C GLY A 325 10.07 -8.33 -18.68
N ILE A 326 11.25 -7.94 -18.19
CA ILE A 326 12.37 -8.86 -17.90
C ILE A 326 11.96 -9.91 -16.87
N TYR A 327 11.29 -9.50 -15.79
CA TYR A 327 10.84 -10.42 -14.75
C TYR A 327 9.93 -11.50 -15.31
N ARG A 328 8.91 -11.10 -16.05
CA ARG A 328 7.92 -12.03 -16.59
C ARG A 328 8.46 -12.92 -17.70
N GLN A 329 9.26 -12.39 -18.62
CA GLN A 329 9.72 -13.11 -19.80
C GLN A 329 11.01 -13.89 -19.58
N ILE A 330 11.90 -13.43 -18.69
CA ILE A 330 13.24 -14.00 -18.51
C ILE A 330 13.36 -14.63 -17.12
N LEU A 331 13.12 -13.87 -16.06
CA LEU A 331 13.38 -14.35 -14.69
C LEU A 331 12.43 -15.46 -14.27
N VAL A 332 11.13 -15.36 -14.57
CA VAL A 332 10.16 -16.42 -14.20
C VAL A 332 10.48 -17.75 -14.90
N PRO A 333 10.66 -17.81 -16.24
CA PRO A 333 11.03 -19.06 -16.90
C PRO A 333 12.39 -19.62 -16.44
N LEU A 334 13.37 -18.75 -16.21
CA LEU A 334 14.70 -19.15 -15.74
C LEU A 334 14.64 -19.69 -14.30
N ALA A 335 13.93 -19.00 -13.41
CA ALA A 335 13.75 -19.42 -12.03
C ALA A 335 13.01 -20.75 -11.94
N ARG A 336 12.01 -21.00 -12.80
CA ARG A 336 11.35 -22.32 -12.92
C ARG A 336 12.32 -23.41 -13.33
N ARG A 337 13.21 -23.14 -14.30
CA ARG A 337 14.23 -24.10 -14.76
C ARG A 337 15.29 -24.40 -13.70
N LEU A 338 15.73 -23.40 -12.95
CA LEU A 338 16.82 -23.54 -11.97
C LEU A 338 16.35 -24.01 -10.59
N SER A 339 15.19 -23.52 -10.13
CA SER A 339 14.66 -23.81 -8.79
C SER A 339 13.85 -25.11 -8.73
N GLY A 340 13.41 -25.64 -9.87
CA GLY A 340 12.52 -26.80 -9.94
C GLY A 340 11.11 -26.55 -9.36
N SER A 341 10.84 -25.33 -8.86
CA SER A 341 9.54 -24.95 -8.32
C SER A 341 8.67 -24.28 -9.41
N PRO A 342 7.35 -24.55 -9.46
CA PRO A 342 6.46 -23.97 -10.46
C PRO A 342 6.29 -22.43 -10.31
N LYS A 343 6.58 -21.88 -9.12
CA LYS A 343 6.47 -20.44 -8.82
C LYS A 343 7.76 -19.64 -9.05
N GLY A 344 8.93 -20.28 -9.15
CA GLY A 344 10.21 -19.57 -9.32
C GLY A 344 10.79 -19.08 -7.99
N LEU A 345 11.08 -17.77 -7.89
CA LEU A 345 11.54 -17.11 -6.66
C LEU A 345 10.40 -16.98 -5.65
N THR A 346 10.66 -17.17 -4.35
CA THR A 346 9.63 -16.98 -3.33
C THR A 346 9.34 -15.48 -3.12
N GLU A 347 8.14 -15.14 -2.63
CA GLU A 347 7.79 -13.74 -2.39
C GLU A 347 8.75 -13.05 -1.41
N LEU A 348 9.18 -13.77 -0.37
CA LEU A 348 10.19 -13.26 0.56
C LEU A 348 11.56 -13.05 -0.10
N GLN A 349 11.99 -13.94 -1.01
CA GLN A 349 13.22 -13.70 -1.77
C GLN A 349 13.12 -12.45 -2.64
N ARG A 350 11.99 -12.24 -3.30
CA ARG A 350 11.74 -11.05 -4.12
C ARG A 350 11.79 -9.77 -3.29
N MET A 351 11.10 -9.74 -2.16
CA MET A 351 11.15 -8.61 -1.22
C MET A 351 12.58 -8.33 -0.74
N GLY A 352 13.35 -9.38 -0.40
CA GLY A 352 14.76 -9.23 -0.01
C GLY A 352 15.64 -8.63 -1.13
N ILE A 353 15.46 -9.04 -2.38
CA ILE A 353 16.17 -8.45 -3.54
C ILE A 353 15.79 -6.98 -3.69
N GLY A 354 14.51 -6.64 -3.49
CA GLY A 354 14.03 -5.25 -3.48
C GLY A 354 14.74 -4.38 -2.44
N LEU A 355 14.87 -4.85 -1.19
CA LEU A 355 15.63 -4.13 -0.14
C LEU A 355 17.08 -3.86 -0.56
N VAL A 356 17.75 -4.85 -1.12
CA VAL A 356 19.15 -4.72 -1.56
C VAL A 356 19.28 -3.70 -2.69
N MET A 357 18.38 -3.73 -3.68
CA MET A 357 18.40 -2.74 -4.77
C MET A 357 18.08 -1.32 -4.26
N GLY A 358 17.12 -1.17 -3.34
CA GLY A 358 16.82 0.10 -2.70
C GLY A 358 18.01 0.66 -1.91
N MET A 359 18.72 -0.20 -1.17
CA MET A 359 19.98 0.17 -0.49
C MET A 359 21.04 0.65 -1.49
N MET A 360 21.21 -0.06 -2.61
CA MET A 360 22.14 0.36 -3.66
C MET A 360 21.73 1.69 -4.30
N ALA A 361 20.44 1.98 -4.43
CA ALA A 361 19.94 3.27 -4.90
C ALA A 361 20.31 4.43 -3.95
N MET A 362 20.23 4.21 -2.63
CA MET A 362 20.67 5.20 -1.63
C MET A 362 22.19 5.42 -1.66
N ILE A 363 22.97 4.35 -1.84
CA ILE A 363 24.42 4.47 -2.03
C ILE A 363 24.73 5.27 -3.30
N ALA A 364 24.05 4.98 -4.42
CA ALA A 364 24.21 5.73 -5.67
C ALA A 364 23.86 7.21 -5.48
N ALA A 365 22.77 7.52 -4.77
CA ALA A 365 22.37 8.90 -4.47
C ALA A 365 23.39 9.65 -3.61
N GLY A 366 23.96 8.98 -2.59
CA GLY A 366 25.05 9.54 -1.78
C GLY A 366 26.31 9.80 -2.59
N VAL A 367 26.69 8.88 -3.48
CA VAL A 367 27.84 9.06 -4.38
C VAL A 367 27.61 10.22 -5.35
N THR A 368 26.43 10.31 -5.97
CA THR A 368 26.04 11.43 -6.84
C THR A 368 26.16 12.75 -6.09
N GLU A 369 25.73 12.81 -4.84
CA GLU A 369 25.80 14.02 -4.03
C GLU A 369 27.25 14.43 -3.72
N ILE A 370 28.12 13.46 -3.40
CA ILE A 370 29.56 13.72 -3.22
C ILE A 370 30.16 14.34 -4.49
N GLN A 371 29.82 13.81 -5.67
CA GLN A 371 30.32 14.35 -6.94
C GLN A 371 29.73 15.73 -7.24
N ARG A 372 28.46 15.96 -6.90
CA ARG A 372 27.78 17.23 -7.07
C ARG A 372 28.49 18.33 -6.28
N LEU A 373 28.78 18.07 -5.01
CA LEU A 373 29.46 18.99 -4.09
C LEU A 373 30.86 19.39 -4.58
N LYS A 374 31.62 18.46 -5.21
CA LYS A 374 32.93 18.77 -5.80
C LYS A 374 32.89 19.75 -6.97
N LEU A 375 31.73 19.87 -7.63
CA LEU A 375 31.52 20.72 -8.81
C LEU A 375 30.71 21.98 -8.50
N VAL A 376 30.48 22.27 -7.23
CA VAL A 376 29.90 23.54 -6.77
C VAL A 376 30.96 24.64 -6.82
N ARG A 377 30.58 25.82 -7.32
CA ARG A 377 31.42 27.02 -7.27
C ARG A 377 30.90 27.99 -6.23
N PRO A 378 31.77 28.74 -5.54
CA PRO A 378 31.34 29.85 -4.69
C PRO A 378 30.46 30.80 -5.51
N SER A 379 29.32 31.23 -4.96
CA SER A 379 28.30 32.11 -5.57
C SER A 379 27.36 31.51 -6.63
N GLU A 380 27.52 30.25 -7.06
CA GLU A 380 26.57 29.60 -7.97
C GLU A 380 25.58 28.71 -7.20
N LYS A 381 24.26 28.93 -7.39
CA LYS A 381 23.22 28.09 -6.76
C LYS A 381 23.20 26.67 -7.34
N LYS A 382 23.45 26.50 -8.65
CA LYS A 382 23.44 25.22 -9.34
C LYS A 382 24.86 24.70 -9.56
N SER A 383 25.10 23.42 -9.29
CA SER A 383 26.33 22.71 -9.59
C SER A 383 26.46 22.44 -11.10
N ARG A 384 27.70 22.35 -11.60
CA ARG A 384 27.99 22.01 -13.00
C ARG A 384 27.77 20.52 -13.31
N LEU A 385 27.46 19.69 -12.31
CA LEU A 385 27.13 18.29 -12.51
C LEU A 385 25.81 18.16 -13.28
N SER A 386 25.81 17.37 -14.34
CA SER A 386 24.60 17.11 -15.12
C SER A 386 23.59 16.29 -14.33
N ILE A 387 22.31 16.67 -14.40
CA ILE A 387 21.20 15.96 -13.75
C ILE A 387 21.12 14.47 -14.10
N PHE A 388 21.62 14.05 -15.27
CA PHE A 388 21.65 12.64 -15.68
C PHE A 388 22.54 11.75 -14.79
N TRP A 389 23.38 12.31 -13.91
CA TRP A 389 24.06 11.54 -12.87
C TRP A 389 23.10 10.90 -11.87
N GLN A 390 21.84 11.33 -11.80
CA GLN A 390 20.80 10.69 -10.99
C GLN A 390 20.17 9.46 -11.68
N VAL A 391 20.47 9.18 -12.96
CA VAL A 391 19.87 8.02 -13.66
C VAL A 391 20.10 6.69 -12.91
N PRO A 392 21.30 6.38 -12.36
CA PRO A 392 21.51 5.14 -11.62
C PRO A 392 20.61 4.97 -10.39
N GLN A 393 20.42 6.01 -9.57
CA GLN A 393 19.56 5.93 -8.37
C GLN A 393 18.09 5.75 -8.73
N TYR A 394 17.59 6.41 -9.79
CA TYR A 394 16.21 6.21 -10.27
C TYR A 394 16.00 4.82 -10.89
N ILE A 395 16.94 4.34 -11.71
CA ILE A 395 16.83 2.99 -12.33
C ILE A 395 16.87 1.90 -11.26
N LEU A 396 17.80 1.97 -10.31
CA LEU A 396 17.91 0.99 -9.21
C LEU A 396 16.66 0.99 -8.34
N LEU A 397 16.10 2.16 -8.06
CA LEU A 397 14.88 2.27 -7.28
C LEU A 397 13.68 1.68 -8.02
N GLY A 398 13.49 2.00 -9.31
CA GLY A 398 12.40 1.44 -10.11
C GLY A 398 12.52 -0.08 -10.31
N ALA A 399 13.75 -0.59 -10.42
CA ALA A 399 13.98 -2.02 -10.37
C ALA A 399 13.56 -2.59 -9.00
N SER A 400 13.96 -1.94 -7.90
CA SER A 400 13.62 -2.36 -6.53
C SER A 400 12.12 -2.44 -6.29
N GLU A 401 11.34 -1.52 -6.88
CA GLU A 401 9.88 -1.48 -6.77
C GLU A 401 9.23 -2.73 -7.35
N VAL A 402 9.67 -3.19 -8.52
CA VAL A 402 9.10 -4.41 -9.15
C VAL A 402 9.29 -5.65 -8.27
N PHE A 403 10.40 -5.73 -7.55
CA PHE A 403 10.68 -6.87 -6.67
C PHE A 403 10.04 -6.71 -5.29
N MET A 404 10.09 -5.50 -4.71
CA MET A 404 9.55 -5.23 -3.39
C MET A 404 8.03 -5.11 -3.40
N TYR A 405 7.44 -4.13 -4.11
CA TYR A 405 6.01 -3.85 -4.01
C TYR A 405 5.16 -5.01 -4.53
N VAL A 406 5.55 -5.61 -5.65
CA VAL A 406 4.83 -6.78 -6.19
C VAL A 406 4.96 -7.96 -5.24
N GLY A 407 6.16 -8.23 -4.71
CA GLY A 407 6.38 -9.29 -3.72
C GLY A 407 5.62 -9.05 -2.42
N GLN A 408 5.56 -7.81 -1.93
CA GLN A 408 4.84 -7.39 -0.74
C GLN A 408 3.33 -7.58 -0.90
N LEU A 409 2.77 -7.16 -2.04
CA LEU A 409 1.35 -7.32 -2.35
C LEU A 409 0.98 -8.79 -2.49
N GLU A 410 1.75 -9.58 -3.24
CA GLU A 410 1.51 -11.02 -3.42
C GLU A 410 1.68 -11.80 -2.11
N PHE A 411 2.67 -11.43 -1.28
CA PHE A 411 2.88 -12.01 0.03
C PHE A 411 1.70 -11.74 0.97
N PHE A 412 1.37 -10.47 1.24
CA PHE A 412 0.33 -10.16 2.21
C PHE A 412 -1.07 -10.58 1.77
N ASN A 413 -1.36 -10.51 0.46
CA ASN A 413 -2.63 -10.96 -0.08
C ASN A 413 -2.70 -12.50 -0.15
N GLY A 414 -1.60 -13.16 -0.54
CA GLY A 414 -1.53 -14.62 -0.64
C GLY A 414 -1.50 -15.35 0.70
N GLN A 415 -0.98 -14.70 1.75
CA GLN A 415 -0.95 -15.26 3.11
C GLN A 415 -2.18 -14.87 3.95
N ALA A 416 -2.90 -13.79 3.59
CA ALA A 416 -4.11 -13.41 4.28
C ALA A 416 -5.26 -14.41 4.01
N PRO A 417 -5.94 -14.91 5.07
CA PRO A 417 -7.14 -15.72 4.92
C PRO A 417 -8.25 -15.01 4.15
N ASP A 418 -9.15 -15.79 3.55
CA ASP A 418 -10.23 -15.30 2.69
C ASP A 418 -11.06 -14.19 3.38
N GLY A 419 -11.35 -14.36 4.68
CA GLY A 419 -12.12 -13.40 5.46
C GLY A 419 -11.42 -12.06 5.73
N ILE A 420 -10.09 -11.96 5.63
CA ILE A 420 -9.32 -10.75 5.89
C ILE A 420 -8.38 -10.37 4.74
N LYS A 421 -8.68 -10.85 3.53
CA LYS A 421 -7.84 -10.63 2.34
C LYS A 421 -7.59 -9.15 2.02
N SER A 422 -8.62 -8.30 2.15
CA SER A 422 -8.50 -6.85 1.99
C SER A 422 -7.61 -6.20 3.05
N PHE A 423 -7.56 -6.76 4.25
CA PHE A 423 -6.65 -6.32 5.31
C PHE A 423 -5.19 -6.55 4.90
N GLY A 424 -4.88 -7.67 4.25
CA GLY A 424 -3.56 -7.95 3.67
C GLY A 424 -3.09 -6.86 2.72
N SER A 425 -3.92 -6.47 1.75
CA SER A 425 -3.60 -5.35 0.84
C SER A 425 -3.47 -4.01 1.58
N SER A 426 -4.26 -3.76 2.62
CA SER A 426 -4.18 -2.53 3.41
C SER A 426 -2.89 -2.39 4.21
N LEU A 427 -2.28 -3.52 4.64
CA LEU A 427 -0.98 -3.51 5.30
C LEU A 427 0.12 -2.96 4.37
N CYS A 428 0.05 -3.24 3.07
CA CYS A 428 0.99 -2.67 2.10
C CYS A 428 0.92 -1.13 2.10
N MET A 429 -0.29 -0.56 2.01
CA MET A 429 -0.50 0.90 2.03
C MET A 429 -0.13 1.52 3.39
N ALA A 430 -0.44 0.83 4.49
CA ALA A 430 -0.08 1.28 5.84
C ALA A 430 1.45 1.36 6.02
N SER A 431 2.21 0.45 5.39
CA SER A 431 3.68 0.50 5.40
C SER A 431 4.23 1.74 4.69
N ILE A 432 3.63 2.12 3.55
CA ILE A 432 4.01 3.33 2.80
C ILE A 432 3.76 4.57 3.66
N SER A 433 2.57 4.67 4.27
CA SER A 433 2.19 5.79 5.15
C SER A 433 3.14 5.93 6.34
N LEU A 434 3.39 4.83 7.07
CA LEU A 434 4.34 4.82 8.19
C LEU A 434 5.76 5.16 7.73
N GLY A 435 6.18 4.69 6.55
CA GLY A 435 7.47 5.06 5.95
C GLY A 435 7.61 6.56 5.74
N ASN A 436 6.59 7.23 5.22
CA ASN A 436 6.59 8.69 5.05
C ASN A 436 6.71 9.43 6.39
N TYR A 437 6.02 8.97 7.43
CA TYR A 437 6.17 9.54 8.78
C TYR A 437 7.57 9.30 9.36
N VAL A 438 8.11 8.08 9.20
CA VAL A 438 9.47 7.74 9.66
C VAL A 438 10.51 8.56 8.91
N SER A 439 10.38 8.73 7.58
CA SER A 439 11.24 9.60 6.79
C SER A 439 11.23 11.03 7.31
N SER A 440 10.04 11.59 7.57
CA SER A 440 9.90 12.95 8.10
C SER A 440 10.53 13.09 9.50
N LEU A 441 10.36 12.06 10.34
CA LEU A 441 10.98 11.98 11.67
C LEU A 441 12.52 11.92 11.56
N LEU A 442 13.06 11.10 10.65
CA LEU A 442 14.49 10.98 10.41
C LEU A 442 15.10 12.31 9.97
N VAL A 443 14.48 13.00 9.01
CA VAL A 443 14.92 14.35 8.59
C VAL A 443 14.91 15.30 9.78
N SER A 444 13.82 15.32 10.57
CA SER A 444 13.70 16.19 11.74
C SER A 444 14.76 15.91 12.81
N MET A 445 15.03 14.63 13.10
CA MET A 445 16.07 14.22 14.06
C MET A 445 17.47 14.58 13.57
N VAL A 446 17.77 14.31 12.29
CA VAL A 446 19.06 14.63 11.69
C VAL A 446 19.29 16.13 11.69
N MET A 447 18.30 16.94 11.30
CA MET A 447 18.44 18.39 11.34
C MET A 447 18.56 18.93 12.77
N GLY A 448 17.75 18.46 13.71
CA GLY A 448 17.85 18.87 15.12
C GLY A 448 19.16 18.47 15.81
N THR A 449 19.87 17.46 15.30
CA THR A 449 21.18 17.03 15.83
C THR A 449 22.37 17.66 15.11
N THR A 450 22.26 17.91 13.80
CA THR A 450 23.39 18.33 12.94
C THR A 450 23.44 19.83 12.68
N ALA A 451 22.30 20.52 12.76
CA ALA A 451 22.25 21.98 12.73
C ALA A 451 22.45 22.51 14.15
N ARG A 452 23.70 22.75 14.54
CA ARG A 452 24.09 23.38 15.81
C ARG A 452 25.03 24.55 15.54
N ASP A 453 24.81 25.62 16.28
CA ASP A 453 25.61 26.85 16.25
C ASP A 453 25.74 27.41 14.82
N ASP A 454 26.94 27.29 14.23
CA ASP A 454 27.30 27.78 12.89
C ASP A 454 27.27 26.69 11.80
N SER A 455 26.88 25.44 12.14
CA SER A 455 26.77 24.36 11.16
C SER A 455 25.39 24.38 10.50
N PRO A 456 25.30 24.44 9.15
CA PRO A 456 24.03 24.44 8.43
C PRO A 456 23.28 23.10 8.52
N GLY A 457 23.92 22.04 9.02
CA GLY A 457 23.35 20.70 9.12
C GLY A 457 23.49 19.88 7.83
N TRP A 458 22.88 18.69 7.79
CA TRP A 458 22.99 17.81 6.62
C TRP A 458 22.10 18.26 5.45
N ILE A 459 20.90 18.79 5.73
CA ILE A 459 19.91 19.21 4.73
C ILE A 459 19.46 20.66 4.99
N PRO A 460 20.37 21.65 4.88
CA PRO A 460 20.02 23.07 4.95
C PRO A 460 19.20 23.53 3.74
N ALA A 461 18.65 24.75 3.83
CA ALA A 461 17.95 25.39 2.72
C ALA A 461 18.85 25.60 1.47
N ASP A 462 20.14 25.88 1.66
CA ASP A 462 21.14 25.87 0.57
C ASP A 462 21.92 24.55 0.59
N LEU A 463 21.51 23.61 -0.25
CA LEU A 463 22.11 22.27 -0.34
C LEU A 463 23.61 22.30 -0.68
N ASN A 464 24.15 23.40 -1.21
CA ASN A 464 25.59 23.54 -1.45
C ASN A 464 26.41 23.63 -0.16
N GLN A 465 25.81 24.07 0.93
CA GLN A 465 26.43 24.16 2.26
C GLN A 465 26.17 22.91 3.11
N GLY A 466 25.27 22.04 2.64
CA GLY A 466 24.86 20.82 3.32
C GLY A 466 25.69 19.61 2.98
N HIS A 467 25.38 18.52 3.68
CA HIS A 467 25.93 17.19 3.46
C HIS A 467 24.80 16.16 3.36
N MET A 468 23.96 16.32 2.34
CA MET A 468 22.84 15.41 2.07
C MET A 468 23.32 13.99 1.72
N ASP A 469 24.56 13.86 1.25
CA ASP A 469 25.24 12.58 1.03
C ASP A 469 25.23 11.72 2.31
N ARG A 470 25.49 12.33 3.48
CA ARG A 470 25.47 11.65 4.78
C ARG A 470 24.09 11.12 5.13
N PHE A 471 23.03 11.84 4.75
CA PHE A 471 21.66 11.38 4.96
C PHE A 471 21.33 10.15 4.09
N PHE A 472 21.73 10.15 2.83
CA PHE A 472 21.57 8.97 1.97
C PHE A 472 22.36 7.77 2.48
N PHE A 473 23.60 7.96 2.95
CA PHE A 473 24.37 6.87 3.57
C PHE A 473 23.78 6.39 4.90
N LEU A 474 23.17 7.28 5.69
CA LEU A 474 22.43 6.90 6.90
C LEU A 474 21.25 5.99 6.55
N ILE A 475 20.45 6.35 5.54
CA ILE A 475 19.35 5.49 5.08
C ILE A 475 19.91 4.15 4.59
N ALA A 476 20.97 4.15 3.78
CA ALA A 476 21.60 2.91 3.32
C ALA A 476 22.06 2.01 4.48
N ALA A 477 22.65 2.58 5.53
CA ALA A 477 23.07 1.84 6.72
C ALA A 477 21.87 1.30 7.53
N LEU A 478 20.81 2.08 7.68
CA LEU A 478 19.56 1.63 8.30
C LEU A 478 18.91 0.50 7.51
N THR A 479 18.91 0.59 6.18
CA THR A 479 18.42 -0.48 5.30
C THR A 479 19.29 -1.74 5.40
N ALA A 480 20.61 -1.61 5.54
CA ALA A 480 21.48 -2.76 5.75
C ALA A 480 21.16 -3.48 7.07
N LEU A 481 20.92 -2.73 8.15
CA LEU A 481 20.48 -3.29 9.44
C LEU A 481 19.09 -3.94 9.32
N ASP A 482 18.15 -3.25 8.67
CA ASP A 482 16.81 -3.76 8.40
C ASP A 482 16.84 -5.06 7.61
N PHE A 483 17.70 -5.15 6.59
CA PHE A 483 17.86 -6.37 5.80
C PHE A 483 18.33 -7.57 6.64
N ILE A 484 19.22 -7.36 7.62
CA ILE A 484 19.65 -8.42 8.54
C ILE A 484 18.47 -8.90 9.40
N ILE A 485 17.68 -7.97 9.94
CA ILE A 485 16.48 -8.26 10.74
C ILE A 485 15.43 -8.97 9.86
N TYR A 486 15.21 -8.48 8.65
CA TYR A 486 14.32 -9.05 7.66
C TYR A 486 14.68 -10.50 7.36
N VAL A 487 15.95 -10.83 7.13
CA VAL A 487 16.39 -12.20 6.87
C VAL A 487 16.12 -13.11 8.08
N PHE A 488 16.30 -12.62 9.30
CA PHE A 488 15.94 -13.36 10.51
C PHE A 488 14.43 -13.61 10.59
N CYS A 489 13.60 -12.57 10.38
CA CYS A 489 12.15 -12.67 10.36
C CYS A 489 11.64 -13.59 9.25
N ALA A 490 12.23 -13.53 8.06
CA ALA A 490 11.88 -14.37 6.91
C ALA A 490 12.22 -15.85 7.16
N LYS A 491 13.33 -16.15 7.84
CA LYS A 491 13.67 -17.52 8.27
C LYS A 491 12.77 -18.05 9.37
N TRP A 492 12.32 -17.17 10.27
CA TRP A 492 11.39 -17.52 11.34
C TRP A 492 9.96 -17.73 10.82
N TYR A 493 9.58 -17.04 9.75
CA TYR A 493 8.25 -17.11 9.17
C TYR A 493 7.96 -18.49 8.56
N LYS A 494 6.87 -19.11 9.03
CA LYS A 494 6.32 -20.34 8.45
C LYS A 494 5.12 -20.00 7.59
N CYS A 495 5.20 -20.40 6.32
CA CYS A 495 4.12 -20.23 5.34
C CYS A 495 2.83 -20.90 5.85
N ILE A 496 1.70 -20.26 5.63
CA ILE A 496 0.42 -20.78 6.07
C ILE A 496 -0.03 -21.85 5.07
N ASN A 497 -0.20 -23.08 5.53
CA ASN A 497 -0.86 -24.13 4.76
C ASN A 497 -2.37 -23.84 4.73
N LEU A 498 -2.78 -22.91 3.86
CA LEU A 498 -4.17 -22.82 3.43
C LEU A 498 -4.41 -24.07 2.57
N TYR A 499 -5.01 -25.11 3.15
CA TYR A 499 -5.43 -26.31 2.44
C TYR A 499 -6.12 -25.90 1.13
N THR A 500 -5.44 -26.15 0.01
CA THR A 500 -6.08 -26.23 -1.28
C THR A 500 -6.71 -27.62 -1.28
N ASN A 501 -8.01 -27.72 -1.04
CA ASN A 501 -8.73 -28.98 -1.25
C ASN A 501 -8.45 -29.48 -2.67
N GLY A 502 -8.24 -30.79 -2.84
CA GLY A 502 -8.46 -31.48 -4.11
C GLY A 502 -7.22 -32.07 -4.79
N ASN A 503 -6.38 -31.26 -5.43
CA ASN A 503 -5.68 -31.80 -6.61
C ASN A 503 -4.32 -32.46 -6.36
N HIS A 504 -3.71 -32.39 -5.16
CA HIS A 504 -2.39 -33.00 -4.95
C HIS A 504 -2.40 -34.48 -4.56
N LYS A 505 -3.54 -35.02 -4.10
CA LYS A 505 -3.67 -36.47 -3.90
C LYS A 505 -4.19 -37.21 -5.13
N GLU A 506 -4.98 -36.56 -6.00
CA GLU A 506 -5.40 -37.17 -7.27
C GLU A 506 -4.24 -37.29 -8.27
N ILE A 507 -3.33 -36.31 -8.33
CA ILE A 507 -2.17 -36.38 -9.22
C ILE A 507 -1.18 -37.49 -8.80
N GLN A 508 -1.05 -37.78 -7.50
CA GLN A 508 -0.19 -38.89 -7.04
C GLN A 508 -0.83 -40.28 -7.16
N LEU A 509 -2.16 -40.36 -7.23
CA LEU A 509 -2.87 -41.62 -7.45
C LEU A 509 -3.00 -41.94 -8.96
N GLU A 510 -3.09 -40.93 -9.83
CA GLU A 510 -3.04 -41.11 -11.29
C GLU A 510 -1.63 -41.49 -11.81
N GLU A 511 -0.55 -41.04 -11.15
CA GLU A 511 0.81 -41.48 -11.46
C GLU A 511 1.16 -42.89 -10.92
N GLN A 512 0.34 -43.47 -10.04
CA GLN A 512 0.48 -44.87 -9.61
C GLN A 512 -0.43 -45.84 -10.37
N GLN A 513 -1.28 -45.35 -11.28
CA GLN A 513 -2.19 -46.15 -12.09
C GLN A 513 -1.98 -46.05 -13.61
N ASN A 514 -0.91 -45.37 -14.07
CA ASN A 514 -0.47 -45.35 -15.47
C ASN A 514 0.93 -45.92 -15.67
#